data_AF-A0A1G9IQS5-F1
#
_entry.id   AF-A0A1G9IQS5-F1
#
_cell.length_a   1.000
_cell.length_b   1.000
_cell.length_c   1.000
_cell.angle_alpha   90.00
_cell.angle_beta   90.00
_cell.angle_gamma   90.00
#
_symmetry.space_group_name_H-M   'P 1'
#
loop_
_entity.id
_entity.type
_entity.pdbx_description
1 polymer ?
#
loop_
_entity_poly.entity_id
_entity_poly.type
_entity_poly.pdbx_seq_one_letter_code
_entity_poly.pdbx_strand_id
1 'polypeptide(L)'
;MFLAWNEIKHSKLRYGLVVGVIFLIAYLVFFLTSLANGLAQTNRSAVDSWKSDYVILNEQANKNLRMSRFSVDLKNDVKADQMAELTQASATIKDKEKNKINVNLFAIKQDEFLRPKLSEGSLFSKTGEVVADSSLKKSYQLKIGDKITLGDSTKKLTISGFTDNASFNVQPVLYMTKETLASVLADNAQVNTISALVIRGKTSQVPKGLESMTISTFIENLPGYKAQNLTFSFMIGFLIVIAAIVIGIFIYILTLQKKAIFGVLKAQGISNFYLSKMVFVQTFILAILAVSLGLALTLLSAVFLPTSVPFQVNPLFFAGISVMMVLIAVFGALFSVISIVKVDPLKAIG
;
A
#
# COMPACT_ATOMS: atom_id res chain seq x y z
N MET A 1 -14.41 35.87 -8.88
CA MET A 1 -15.07 34.55 -8.84
C MET A 1 -16.24 34.44 -9.81
N PHE A 2 -17.17 35.41 -9.84
CA PHE A 2 -18.36 35.37 -10.73
C PHE A 2 -18.03 35.16 -12.23
N LEU A 3 -17.02 35.86 -12.75
CA LEU A 3 -16.58 35.73 -14.15
C LEU A 3 -16.07 34.31 -14.48
N ALA A 4 -15.24 33.71 -13.61
CA ALA A 4 -14.68 32.37 -13.84
C ALA A 4 -15.78 31.28 -13.88
N TRP A 5 -16.82 31.41 -13.03
CA TRP A 5 -17.93 30.46 -13.00
C TRP A 5 -18.84 30.57 -14.22
N ASN A 6 -19.21 31.79 -14.61
CA ASN A 6 -20.03 32.01 -15.82
C ASN A 6 -19.31 31.54 -17.09
N GLU A 7 -17.98 31.66 -17.10
CA GLU A 7 -17.16 31.23 -18.22
C GLU A 7 -17.09 29.70 -18.36
N ILE A 8 -16.96 28.97 -17.26
CA ILE A 8 -17.04 27.49 -17.25
C ILE A 8 -18.39 27.03 -17.83
N LYS A 9 -19.48 27.74 -17.49
CA LYS A 9 -20.82 27.43 -18.03
C LYS A 9 -20.96 27.72 -19.53
N HIS A 10 -20.20 28.65 -20.09
CA HIS A 10 -20.28 29.01 -21.50
C HIS A 10 -19.47 28.05 -22.38
N SER A 11 -18.25 27.68 -21.97
CA SER A 11 -17.33 26.82 -22.75
C SER A 11 -17.27 25.36 -22.26
N LYS A 12 -18.44 24.75 -22.01
CA LYS A 12 -18.58 23.45 -21.31
C LYS A 12 -17.72 22.32 -21.89
N LEU A 13 -17.62 22.21 -23.22
CA LEU A 13 -16.87 21.13 -23.86
C LEU A 13 -15.36 21.23 -23.58
N ARG A 14 -14.78 22.42 -23.72
CA ARG A 14 -13.33 22.62 -23.53
C ARG A 14 -12.93 22.44 -22.06
N TYR A 15 -13.72 22.99 -21.15
CA TYR A 15 -13.50 22.80 -19.71
C TYR A 15 -13.78 21.37 -19.27
N GLY A 16 -14.77 20.71 -19.86
CA GLY A 16 -15.05 19.29 -19.64
C GLY A 16 -13.87 18.39 -20.05
N LEU A 17 -13.19 18.70 -21.16
CA LEU A 17 -11.98 17.97 -21.56
C LEU A 17 -10.84 18.15 -20.55
N VAL A 18 -10.60 19.37 -20.07
CA VAL A 18 -9.56 19.61 -19.05
C VAL A 18 -9.88 18.88 -17.76
N VAL A 19 -11.12 19.01 -17.26
CA VAL A 19 -11.58 18.28 -16.09
C VAL A 19 -11.44 16.78 -16.29
N GLY A 20 -11.84 16.26 -17.46
CA GLY A 20 -11.76 14.84 -17.80
C GLY A 20 -10.33 14.30 -17.79
N VAL A 21 -9.38 15.04 -18.35
CA VAL A 21 -7.97 14.63 -18.33
C VAL A 21 -7.40 14.64 -16.90
N ILE A 22 -7.64 15.69 -16.13
CA ILE A 22 -7.20 15.76 -14.72
C ILE A 22 -7.83 14.65 -13.91
N PHE A 23 -9.12 14.39 -14.14
CA PHE A 23 -9.90 13.34 -13.50
C PHE A 23 -9.30 11.96 -13.77
N LEU A 24 -9.01 11.62 -15.03
CA LEU A 24 -8.44 10.33 -15.41
C LEU A 24 -7.05 10.13 -14.81
N ILE A 25 -6.21 11.17 -14.82
CA ILE A 25 -4.89 11.07 -14.21
C ILE A 25 -4.99 10.94 -12.69
N ALA A 26 -5.86 11.72 -12.04
CA ALA A 26 -6.12 11.59 -10.60
C ALA A 26 -6.62 10.19 -10.24
N TYR A 27 -7.58 9.65 -11.00
CA TYR A 27 -8.06 8.28 -10.84
C TYR A 27 -6.93 7.25 -10.92
N LEU A 28 -6.07 7.34 -11.95
CA LEU A 28 -4.93 6.43 -12.10
C LEU A 28 -3.95 6.55 -10.94
N VAL A 29 -3.65 7.77 -10.49
CA VAL A 29 -2.74 8.00 -9.37
C VAL A 29 -3.30 7.41 -8.07
N PHE A 30 -4.56 7.65 -7.72
CA PHE A 30 -5.19 7.07 -6.52
C PHE A 30 -5.29 5.55 -6.61
N PHE A 31 -5.64 5.03 -7.79
CA PHE A 31 -5.77 3.59 -8.02
C PHE A 31 -4.43 2.88 -7.85
N LEU A 32 -3.37 3.37 -8.50
CA LEU A 32 -2.02 2.81 -8.36
C LEU A 32 -1.48 2.95 -6.94
N THR A 33 -1.77 4.07 -6.24
CA THR A 33 -1.39 4.22 -4.84
C THR A 33 -2.06 3.18 -3.96
N SER A 34 -3.33 2.87 -4.21
CA SER A 34 -4.09 1.88 -3.44
C SER A 34 -3.59 0.45 -3.67
N LEU A 35 -3.21 0.14 -4.92
CA LEU A 35 -2.55 -1.12 -5.25
C LEU A 35 -1.17 -1.21 -4.61
N ALA A 36 -0.34 -0.17 -4.74
CA ALA A 36 0.99 -0.13 -4.15
C ALA A 36 0.92 -0.35 -2.63
N ASN A 37 0.00 0.35 -1.96
CA ASN A 37 -0.23 0.21 -0.53
C ASN A 37 -0.76 -1.19 -0.16
N GLY A 38 -1.72 -1.73 -0.93
CA GLY A 38 -2.26 -3.07 -0.69
C GLY A 38 -1.21 -4.17 -0.88
N LEU A 39 -0.38 -4.13 -1.94
CA LEU A 39 0.74 -5.08 -2.09
C LEU A 39 1.79 -4.89 -1.00
N ALA A 40 2.10 -3.65 -0.63
CA ALA A 40 3.04 -3.39 0.46
C ALA A 40 2.52 -4.02 1.77
N GLN A 41 1.23 -3.86 2.08
CA GLN A 41 0.62 -4.45 3.25
C GLN A 41 0.61 -5.98 3.18
N THR A 42 0.30 -6.58 2.03
CA THR A 42 0.27 -8.06 1.92
C THR A 42 1.64 -8.70 2.10
N ASN A 43 2.73 -7.96 1.87
CA ASN A 43 4.09 -8.43 2.16
C ASN A 43 4.40 -8.50 3.66
N ARG A 44 3.82 -7.60 4.48
CA ARG A 44 4.28 -7.36 5.85
C ARG A 44 3.20 -7.40 6.93
N SER A 45 1.93 -7.63 6.60
CA SER A 45 0.84 -7.44 7.57
C SER A 45 0.98 -8.30 8.84
N ALA A 46 1.47 -9.54 8.70
CA ALA A 46 1.81 -10.37 9.85
C ALA A 46 2.92 -9.74 10.71
N VAL A 47 3.94 -9.16 10.08
CA VAL A 47 5.06 -8.46 10.73
C VAL A 47 4.57 -7.20 11.46
N ASP A 48 3.70 -6.41 10.82
CA ASP A 48 3.10 -5.20 11.41
C ASP A 48 2.31 -5.53 12.70
N SER A 49 1.69 -6.72 12.76
CA SER A 49 0.92 -7.18 13.93
C SER A 49 1.79 -7.42 15.17
N TRP A 50 3.08 -7.69 14.99
CA TRP A 50 4.00 -7.98 16.08
C TRP A 50 4.28 -6.77 16.96
N LYS A 51 4.09 -5.55 16.43
CA LYS A 51 4.38 -4.28 17.14
C LYS A 51 5.74 -4.33 17.83
N SER A 52 6.75 -4.81 17.11
CA SER A 52 8.11 -5.04 17.60
C SER A 52 9.06 -3.95 17.12
N ASP A 53 10.13 -3.72 17.88
CA ASP A 53 11.15 -2.73 17.56
C ASP A 53 12.30 -3.36 16.76
N TYR A 54 12.65 -4.60 17.09
CA TYR A 54 13.78 -5.32 16.49
C TYR A 54 13.43 -6.77 16.14
N VAL A 55 14.18 -7.30 15.18
CA VAL A 55 14.20 -8.71 14.81
C VAL A 55 15.65 -9.17 14.82
N ILE A 56 15.91 -10.34 15.41
CA ILE A 56 17.20 -11.02 15.37
C ILE A 56 17.10 -12.23 14.45
N LEU A 57 18.02 -12.30 13.50
CA LEU A 57 18.16 -13.39 12.53
C LEU A 57 19.56 -14.00 12.62
N ASN A 58 19.75 -15.17 12.01
CA ASN A 58 21.09 -15.69 11.75
C ASN A 58 21.84 -14.71 10.83
N GLU A 59 23.07 -14.33 11.20
CA GLU A 59 23.93 -13.40 10.46
C GLU A 59 24.19 -13.88 9.01
N GLN A 60 24.26 -15.20 8.79
CA GLN A 60 24.47 -15.81 7.48
C GLN A 60 23.20 -15.80 6.60
N ALA A 61 22.04 -15.43 7.14
CA ALA A 61 20.77 -15.45 6.41
C ALA A 61 20.61 -14.29 5.43
N ASN A 62 21.58 -13.38 5.34
CA ASN A 62 21.51 -12.17 4.53
C ASN A 62 20.19 -11.40 4.77
N LYS A 63 19.83 -11.23 6.05
CA LYS A 63 18.62 -10.52 6.52
C LYS A 63 17.29 -11.11 6.04
N ASN A 64 17.29 -12.35 5.55
CA ASN A 64 16.11 -13.01 5.02
C ASN A 64 15.55 -14.03 6.04
N LEU A 65 14.33 -13.78 6.54
CA LEU A 65 13.66 -14.67 7.50
C LEU A 65 13.60 -16.12 7.02
N ARG A 66 13.35 -16.34 5.73
CA ARG A 66 13.19 -17.69 5.15
C ARG A 66 14.50 -18.48 5.14
N MET A 67 15.62 -17.78 5.09
CA MET A 67 16.97 -18.37 5.10
C MET A 67 17.56 -18.44 6.50
N SER A 68 16.95 -17.77 7.47
CA SER A 68 17.42 -17.73 8.84
C SER A 68 16.98 -18.97 9.61
N ARG A 69 17.97 -19.70 10.14
CA ARG A 69 17.79 -20.84 11.05
C ARG A 69 18.96 -20.89 12.04
N PHE A 70 18.67 -21.06 13.31
CA PHE A 70 19.68 -21.21 14.37
C PHE A 70 19.14 -22.07 15.53
N SER A 71 20.04 -22.64 16.33
CA SER A 71 19.66 -23.50 17.48
C SER A 71 18.92 -22.69 18.56
N VAL A 72 18.01 -23.36 19.26
CA VAL A 72 17.38 -22.83 20.48
C VAL A 72 18.44 -22.50 21.54
N ASP A 73 19.61 -23.14 21.55
CA ASP A 73 20.67 -22.85 22.52
C ASP A 73 21.17 -21.40 22.40
N LEU A 74 21.32 -20.89 21.18
CA LEU A 74 21.75 -19.51 20.91
C LEU A 74 20.74 -18.47 21.40
N LYS A 75 19.47 -18.86 21.58
CA LYS A 75 18.45 -17.97 22.16
C LYS A 75 18.80 -17.60 23.60
N ASN A 76 19.31 -18.55 24.39
CA ASN A 76 19.55 -18.36 25.83
C ASN A 76 20.63 -17.29 26.10
N ASP A 77 21.49 -17.02 25.12
CA ASP A 77 22.53 -15.99 25.18
C ASP A 77 22.04 -14.59 24.78
N VAL A 78 20.79 -14.46 24.32
CA VAL A 78 20.18 -13.17 23.96
C VAL A 78 19.48 -12.56 25.18
N LYS A 79 19.79 -11.30 25.49
CA LYS A 79 19.14 -10.55 26.58
C LYS A 79 18.33 -9.37 26.02
N ALA A 80 17.01 -9.39 26.24
CA ALA A 80 16.10 -8.35 25.80
C ALA A 80 14.90 -8.23 26.75
N ASP A 81 14.23 -7.07 26.75
CA ASP A 81 13.11 -6.77 27.66
C ASP A 81 11.92 -7.72 27.45
N GLN A 82 11.48 -7.85 26.19
CA GLN A 82 10.44 -8.79 25.78
C GLN A 82 10.89 -9.48 24.50
N MET A 83 10.82 -10.81 24.50
CA MET A 83 11.26 -11.65 23.39
C MET A 83 10.21 -12.69 23.07
N ALA A 84 10.03 -12.94 21.77
CA ALA A 84 9.20 -14.02 21.27
C ALA A 84 9.92 -14.78 20.16
N GLU A 85 9.68 -16.08 20.09
CA GLU A 85 10.29 -16.97 19.12
C GLU A 85 9.38 -17.16 17.91
N LEU A 86 9.99 -17.17 16.73
CA LEU A 86 9.31 -17.50 15.49
C LEU A 86 10.11 -18.57 14.74
N THR A 87 9.45 -19.68 14.42
CA THR A 87 9.94 -20.63 13.42
C THR A 87 9.05 -20.51 12.19
N GLN A 88 9.65 -20.22 11.04
CA GLN A 88 8.93 -19.98 9.79
C GLN A 88 9.23 -21.09 8.79
N ALA A 89 8.18 -21.51 8.07
CA ALA A 89 8.31 -22.33 6.88
C ALA A 89 7.31 -21.87 5.80
N SER A 90 7.52 -22.30 4.56
CA SER A 90 6.56 -22.09 3.47
C SER A 90 6.07 -23.44 2.99
N ALA A 91 4.78 -23.52 2.65
CA ALA A 91 4.18 -24.76 2.19
C ALA A 91 2.99 -24.48 1.27
N THR A 92 2.49 -25.53 0.64
CA THR A 92 1.24 -25.50 -0.13
C THR A 92 0.19 -26.29 0.63
N ILE A 93 -0.98 -25.73 0.89
CA ILE A 93 -2.13 -26.49 1.38
C ILE A 93 -3.05 -26.88 0.23
N LYS A 94 -3.82 -27.95 0.43
CA LYS A 94 -4.95 -28.30 -0.41
C LYS A 94 -6.24 -28.10 0.38
N ASP A 95 -7.20 -27.41 -0.23
CA ASP A 95 -8.56 -27.31 0.29
C ASP A 95 -9.38 -28.59 -0.02
N LYS A 96 -10.67 -28.57 0.32
CA LYS A 96 -11.60 -29.70 0.07
C LYS A 96 -11.76 -30.03 -1.42
N GLU A 97 -11.61 -29.03 -2.28
CA GLU A 97 -11.72 -29.14 -3.73
C GLU A 97 -10.36 -29.47 -4.40
N LYS A 98 -9.32 -29.72 -3.59
CA LYS A 98 -7.93 -29.97 -4.01
C LYS A 98 -7.28 -28.78 -4.71
N ASN A 99 -7.79 -27.57 -4.55
CA ASN A 99 -7.11 -26.37 -5.00
C ASN A 99 -5.82 -26.19 -4.18
N LYS A 100 -4.72 -25.91 -4.87
CA LYS A 100 -3.41 -25.69 -4.26
C LYS A 100 -3.26 -24.23 -3.87
N ILE A 101 -3.00 -23.96 -2.60
CA ILE A 101 -2.86 -22.62 -2.05
C ILE A 101 -1.51 -22.52 -1.34
N ASN A 102 -0.67 -21.56 -1.73
CA ASN A 102 0.61 -21.32 -1.07
C ASN A 102 0.39 -20.51 0.21
N VAL A 103 1.01 -20.96 1.30
CA VAL A 103 0.87 -20.38 2.64
C VAL A 103 2.24 -20.26 3.30
N ASN A 104 2.35 -19.31 4.22
CA ASN A 104 3.44 -19.29 5.19
C ASN A 104 2.97 -19.90 6.52
N LEU A 105 3.84 -20.68 7.14
CA LEU A 105 3.59 -21.35 8.40
C LEU A 105 4.41 -20.63 9.47
N PHE A 106 3.74 -20.04 10.45
CA PHE A 106 4.37 -19.39 11.58
C PHE A 106 4.13 -20.26 12.82
N ALA A 107 5.17 -20.95 13.24
CA ALA A 107 5.17 -21.64 14.51
C ALA A 107 5.61 -20.67 15.61
N ILE A 108 4.71 -20.45 16.56
CA ILE A 108 4.87 -19.49 17.66
C ILE A 108 4.43 -20.14 18.98
N LYS A 109 4.80 -19.52 20.10
CA LYS A 109 4.22 -19.88 21.40
C LYS A 109 2.99 -19.02 21.69
N GLN A 110 2.03 -19.59 22.41
CA GLN A 110 0.73 -18.95 22.65
C GLN A 110 0.77 -17.87 23.73
N ASP A 111 1.67 -18.04 24.70
CA ASP A 111 1.93 -17.12 25.81
C ASP A 111 2.78 -15.91 25.39
N GLU A 112 3.41 -15.98 24.22
CA GLU A 112 4.23 -14.90 23.67
C GLU A 112 3.40 -13.87 22.88
N PHE A 113 3.96 -12.68 22.70
CA PHE A 113 3.24 -11.55 22.10
C PHE A 113 3.05 -11.65 20.58
N LEU A 114 3.62 -12.67 19.92
CA LEU A 114 3.40 -12.97 18.50
C LEU A 114 2.04 -13.65 18.24
N ARG A 115 1.32 -14.03 19.29
CA ARG A 115 -0.03 -14.60 19.16
C ARG A 115 -0.95 -13.67 18.36
N PRO A 116 -1.63 -14.15 17.31
CA PRO A 116 -2.51 -13.32 16.51
C PRO A 116 -3.74 -12.90 17.31
N LYS A 117 -4.28 -11.71 17.01
CA LYS A 117 -5.58 -11.29 17.53
C LYS A 117 -6.67 -11.96 16.70
N LEU A 118 -7.38 -12.90 17.30
CA LEU A 118 -8.45 -13.63 16.62
C LEU A 118 -9.57 -12.69 16.15
N SER A 119 -10.01 -12.89 14.92
CA SER A 119 -11.27 -12.34 14.40
C SER A 119 -12.44 -13.27 14.69
N GLU A 120 -12.20 -14.59 14.71
CA GLU A 120 -13.22 -15.62 14.95
C GLU A 120 -12.57 -16.91 15.48
N GLY A 121 -13.33 -17.71 16.25
CA GLY A 121 -12.90 -19.03 16.73
C GLY A 121 -11.96 -18.98 17.94
N SER A 122 -11.07 -19.98 18.04
CA SER A 122 -10.12 -20.14 19.15
C SER A 122 -8.68 -20.31 18.66
N LEU A 123 -7.73 -19.99 19.55
CA LEU A 123 -6.32 -20.31 19.36
C LEU A 123 -6.12 -21.84 19.33
N PHE A 124 -4.99 -22.27 18.76
CA PHE A 124 -4.64 -23.68 18.55
C PHE A 124 -4.32 -24.40 19.88
N SER A 125 -5.29 -25.05 20.49
CA SER A 125 -5.11 -25.68 21.81
C SER A 125 -4.36 -27.02 21.77
N LYS A 126 -4.36 -27.69 20.61
CA LYS A 126 -3.81 -29.05 20.42
C LYS A 126 -2.92 -29.12 19.20
N THR A 127 -2.01 -30.09 19.19
CA THR A 127 -1.19 -30.40 18.01
C THR A 127 -2.07 -30.71 16.81
N GLY A 128 -1.84 -30.02 15.69
CA GLY A 128 -2.63 -30.16 14.47
C GLY A 128 -3.76 -29.13 14.31
N GLU A 129 -3.97 -28.25 15.29
CA GLU A 129 -4.86 -27.08 15.15
C GLU A 129 -4.09 -25.88 14.60
N VAL A 130 -4.74 -25.07 13.76
CA VAL A 130 -4.15 -23.86 13.17
C VAL A 130 -5.11 -22.68 13.20
N VAL A 131 -4.56 -21.49 13.39
CA VAL A 131 -5.27 -20.23 13.15
C VAL A 131 -4.87 -19.70 11.77
N ALA A 132 -5.85 -19.48 10.91
CA ALA A 132 -5.64 -19.11 9.53
C ALA A 132 -5.90 -17.62 9.29
N ASP A 133 -5.24 -17.03 8.29
CA ASP A 133 -5.61 -15.70 7.82
C ASP A 133 -7.03 -15.69 7.19
N SER A 134 -7.80 -14.65 7.48
CA SER A 134 -9.17 -14.48 7.00
C SER A 134 -9.30 -14.41 5.48
N SER A 135 -8.22 -14.11 4.72
CA SER A 135 -8.27 -14.19 3.25
C SER A 135 -8.54 -15.61 2.76
N LEU A 136 -8.13 -16.64 3.50
CA LEU A 136 -8.43 -18.03 3.16
C LEU A 136 -9.92 -18.35 3.26
N LYS A 137 -10.61 -17.75 4.24
CA LYS A 137 -12.07 -17.81 4.35
C LYS A 137 -12.76 -17.08 3.19
N LYS A 138 -12.30 -15.87 2.86
CA LYS A 138 -12.94 -15.01 1.84
C LYS A 138 -12.76 -15.56 0.42
N SER A 139 -11.54 -15.97 0.08
CA SER A 139 -11.19 -16.37 -1.29
C SER A 139 -11.44 -17.85 -1.58
N TYR A 140 -11.37 -18.73 -0.57
CA TYR A 140 -11.50 -20.19 -0.74
C TYR A 140 -12.61 -20.82 0.11
N GLN A 141 -13.46 -20.00 0.73
CA GLN A 141 -14.64 -20.43 1.50
C GLN A 141 -14.34 -21.43 2.64
N LEU A 142 -13.10 -21.45 3.13
CA LEU A 142 -12.70 -22.28 4.27
C LEU A 142 -13.41 -21.85 5.56
N LYS A 143 -13.77 -22.82 6.39
CA LYS A 143 -14.49 -22.61 7.65
C LYS A 143 -13.73 -23.18 8.84
N ILE A 144 -14.08 -22.71 10.03
CA ILE A 144 -13.62 -23.31 11.29
C ILE A 144 -14.09 -24.77 11.32
N GLY A 145 -13.20 -25.67 11.73
CA GLY A 145 -13.41 -27.12 11.72
C GLY A 145 -13.01 -27.81 10.42
N ASP A 146 -12.70 -27.06 9.36
CA ASP A 146 -12.23 -27.67 8.11
C ASP A 146 -10.85 -28.29 8.26
N LYS A 147 -10.66 -29.42 7.58
CA LYS A 147 -9.40 -30.16 7.54
C LYS A 147 -8.66 -29.87 6.24
N ILE A 148 -7.48 -29.27 6.34
CA ILE A 148 -6.58 -28.98 5.23
C ILE A 148 -5.36 -29.89 5.28
N THR A 149 -4.79 -30.24 4.12
CA THR A 149 -3.58 -31.07 4.04
C THR A 149 -2.42 -30.26 3.51
N LEU A 150 -1.23 -30.45 4.09
CA LEU A 150 -0.01 -29.78 3.66
C LEU A 150 0.69 -30.61 2.57
N GLY A 151 0.77 -30.10 1.34
CA GLY A 151 1.41 -30.76 0.21
C GLY A 151 0.79 -32.13 -0.09
N ASP A 152 1.63 -33.17 -0.08
CA ASP A 152 1.23 -34.57 -0.20
C ASP A 152 1.27 -35.31 1.15
N SER A 153 1.38 -34.58 2.26
CA SER A 153 1.35 -35.15 3.61
C SER A 153 0.01 -35.83 3.88
N THR A 154 0.05 -36.99 4.54
CA THR A 154 -1.13 -37.71 5.02
C THR A 154 -1.76 -37.06 6.25
N LYS A 155 -1.03 -36.15 6.93
CA LYS A 155 -1.50 -35.46 8.13
C LYS A 155 -2.42 -34.29 7.76
N LYS A 156 -3.54 -34.21 8.48
CA LYS A 156 -4.55 -33.16 8.32
C LYS A 156 -4.42 -32.14 9.44
N LEU A 157 -4.43 -30.86 9.07
CA LEU A 157 -4.53 -29.72 9.97
C LEU A 157 -5.99 -29.28 10.08
N THR A 158 -6.45 -28.92 11.28
CA THR A 158 -7.81 -28.44 11.52
C THR A 158 -7.78 -26.94 11.78
N ILE A 159 -8.60 -26.18 11.07
CA ILE A 159 -8.72 -24.73 11.29
C ILE A 159 -9.50 -24.49 12.58
N SER A 160 -8.88 -23.92 13.61
CA SER A 160 -9.51 -23.62 14.90
C SER A 160 -10.05 -22.18 14.99
N GLY A 161 -9.50 -21.28 14.18
CA GLY A 161 -9.89 -19.87 14.18
C GLY A 161 -9.31 -19.10 13.01
N PHE A 162 -9.75 -17.85 12.89
CA PHE A 162 -9.27 -16.90 11.89
C PHE A 162 -8.68 -15.64 12.55
N THR A 163 -7.75 -15.01 11.84
CA THR A 163 -7.19 -13.70 12.17
C THR A 163 -7.16 -12.82 10.92
N ASP A 164 -7.38 -11.53 11.10
CA ASP A 164 -7.25 -10.57 10.00
C ASP A 164 -5.81 -10.10 9.82
N ASN A 165 -5.47 -9.65 8.61
CA ASN A 165 -4.18 -9.02 8.28
C ASN A 165 -2.96 -9.88 8.67
N ALA A 166 -3.02 -11.17 8.36
CA ALA A 166 -1.95 -12.12 8.58
C ALA A 166 -1.41 -12.65 7.26
N SER A 167 -0.62 -11.84 6.58
CA SER A 167 0.09 -12.22 5.37
C SER A 167 1.57 -11.86 5.48
N PHE A 168 2.40 -12.68 4.82
CA PHE A 168 3.84 -12.52 4.75
C PHE A 168 4.30 -12.87 3.34
N ASN A 169 5.09 -11.99 2.71
CA ASN A 169 5.54 -12.14 1.32
C ASN A 169 4.39 -12.51 0.35
N VAL A 170 3.27 -11.79 0.45
CA VAL A 170 2.08 -11.94 -0.43
C VAL A 170 1.35 -13.30 -0.27
N GLN A 171 1.67 -14.06 0.77
CA GLN A 171 0.98 -15.32 1.09
C GLN A 171 0.31 -15.24 2.45
N PRO A 172 -0.89 -15.83 2.62
CA PRO A 172 -1.56 -15.92 3.91
C PRO A 172 -0.74 -16.76 4.90
N VAL A 173 -0.82 -16.39 6.17
CA VAL A 173 -0.12 -17.07 7.26
C VAL A 173 -1.07 -18.04 7.97
N LEU A 174 -0.54 -19.23 8.30
CA LEU A 174 -1.12 -20.18 9.24
C LEU A 174 -0.28 -20.17 10.52
N TYR A 175 -0.89 -19.81 11.65
CA TYR A 175 -0.27 -19.88 12.96
C TYR A 175 -0.51 -21.22 13.60
N MET A 176 0.54 -21.81 14.18
CA MET A 176 0.50 -23.12 14.83
C MET A 176 1.58 -23.25 15.91
N THR A 177 1.63 -24.40 16.58
CA THR A 177 2.75 -24.72 17.49
C THR A 177 3.96 -25.28 16.73
N LYS A 178 5.16 -25.22 17.34
CA LYS A 178 6.37 -25.84 16.75
C LYS A 178 6.22 -27.35 16.58
N GLU A 179 5.54 -28.02 17.51
CA GLU A 179 5.28 -29.47 17.45
C GLU A 179 4.38 -29.81 16.26
N THR A 180 3.39 -28.96 15.99
CA THR A 180 2.53 -29.10 14.81
C THR A 180 3.33 -28.92 13.53
N LEU A 181 4.19 -27.90 13.47
CA LEU A 181 5.03 -27.64 12.30
C LEU A 181 5.98 -28.81 11.99
N ALA A 182 6.73 -29.28 12.99
CA ALA A 182 7.64 -30.41 12.84
C ALA A 182 6.92 -31.69 12.43
N SER A 183 5.75 -31.96 13.03
CA SER A 183 4.92 -33.11 12.72
C SER A 183 4.46 -33.12 11.26
N VAL A 184 4.05 -31.97 10.72
CA VAL A 184 3.48 -31.89 9.37
C VAL A 184 4.54 -31.81 8.27
N LEU A 185 5.69 -31.19 8.55
CA LEU A 185 6.84 -31.19 7.62
C LEU A 185 7.65 -32.49 7.64
N ALA A 186 7.35 -33.40 8.57
CA ALA A 186 8.13 -34.62 8.82
C ALA A 186 9.63 -34.34 9.06
N ASP A 187 9.91 -33.18 9.65
CA ASP A 187 11.27 -32.71 9.95
C ASP A 187 11.34 -32.35 11.44
N ASN A 188 11.77 -33.31 12.24
CA ASN A 188 11.92 -33.13 13.69
C ASN A 188 13.03 -32.13 14.05
N ALA A 189 13.96 -31.82 13.13
CA ALA A 189 14.97 -30.79 13.39
C ALA A 189 14.35 -29.39 13.50
N GLN A 190 13.13 -29.18 12.99
CA GLN A 190 12.39 -27.92 13.15
C GLN A 190 12.02 -27.62 14.61
N VAL A 191 11.92 -28.64 15.48
CA VAL A 191 11.59 -28.44 16.90
C VAL A 191 12.73 -27.69 17.63
N ASN A 192 13.97 -27.98 17.25
CA ASN A 192 15.16 -27.43 17.89
C ASN A 192 15.76 -26.24 17.15
N THR A 193 15.05 -25.68 16.17
CA THR A 193 15.50 -24.52 15.40
C THR A 193 14.52 -23.35 15.48
N ILE A 194 15.08 -22.15 15.41
CA ILE A 194 14.37 -20.88 15.43
C ILE A 194 14.74 -20.13 14.14
N SER A 195 13.76 -19.48 13.53
CA SER A 195 13.99 -18.63 12.36
C SER A 195 14.28 -17.18 12.74
N ALA A 196 13.59 -16.66 13.76
CA ALA A 196 13.81 -15.33 14.28
C ALA A 196 13.48 -15.22 15.77
N LEU A 197 14.14 -14.27 16.43
CA LEU A 197 13.67 -13.72 17.70
C LEU A 197 13.12 -12.33 17.44
N VAL A 198 11.87 -12.10 17.83
CA VAL A 198 11.21 -10.80 17.72
C VAL A 198 11.26 -10.12 19.08
N ILE A 199 11.62 -8.84 19.09
CA ILE A 199 11.89 -8.08 20.33
C ILE A 199 11.03 -6.82 20.39
N ARG A 200 10.43 -6.59 21.57
CA ARG A 200 9.84 -5.31 21.96
C ARG A 200 10.73 -4.68 23.05
N GLY A 201 11.06 -3.41 22.91
CA GLY A 201 11.99 -2.72 23.78
C GLY A 201 13.44 -2.87 23.33
N LYS A 202 14.37 -2.84 24.29
CA LYS A 202 15.81 -2.83 24.02
C LYS A 202 16.37 -4.24 24.02
N THR A 203 17.37 -4.45 23.16
CA THR A 203 18.29 -5.58 23.22
C THR A 203 19.58 -5.13 23.91
N SER A 204 20.01 -5.88 24.93
CA SER A 204 21.24 -5.59 25.69
C SER A 204 22.41 -6.47 25.25
N GLN A 205 22.13 -7.64 24.67
CA GLN A 205 23.15 -8.61 24.27
C GLN A 205 22.64 -9.48 23.11
N VAL A 206 23.46 -9.59 22.06
CA VAL A 206 23.25 -10.47 20.92
C VAL A 206 24.53 -11.29 20.72
N PRO A 207 24.47 -12.64 20.73
CA PRO A 207 25.65 -13.49 20.57
C PRO A 207 26.18 -13.46 19.13
N LYS A 208 27.44 -13.88 18.95
CA LYS A 208 28.05 -14.02 17.62
C LYS A 208 27.26 -15.04 16.78
N GLY A 209 27.12 -14.76 15.47
CA GLY A 209 26.32 -15.57 14.55
C GLY A 209 24.85 -15.16 14.47
N LEU A 210 24.41 -14.21 15.31
CA LEU A 210 23.12 -13.55 15.20
C LEU A 210 23.29 -12.06 14.91
N GLU A 211 22.44 -11.51 14.05
CA GLU A 211 22.40 -10.09 13.72
C GLU A 211 21.04 -9.51 14.17
N SER A 212 21.07 -8.40 14.91
CA SER A 212 19.87 -7.65 15.26
C SER A 212 19.67 -6.49 14.30
N MET A 213 18.44 -6.28 13.85
CA MET A 213 18.07 -5.16 12.99
C MET A 213 16.72 -4.57 13.42
N THR A 214 16.48 -3.31 13.07
CA THR A 214 15.18 -2.67 13.30
C THR A 214 14.10 -3.35 12.48
N ILE A 215 12.85 -3.28 12.94
CA ILE A 215 11.70 -3.81 12.20
C ILE A 215 11.55 -3.15 10.82
N SER A 216 11.88 -1.87 10.69
CA SER A 216 11.85 -1.14 9.42
C SER A 216 12.90 -1.68 8.44
N THR A 217 14.14 -1.89 8.90
CA THR A 217 15.18 -2.52 8.09
C THR A 217 14.79 -3.95 7.69
N PHE A 218 14.20 -4.72 8.59
CA PHE A 218 13.71 -6.06 8.28
C PHE A 218 12.65 -6.03 7.17
N ILE A 219 11.65 -5.16 7.28
CA ILE A 219 10.59 -4.98 6.26
C ILE A 219 11.18 -4.56 4.90
N GLU A 220 12.14 -3.63 4.89
CA GLU A 220 12.81 -3.20 3.65
C GLU A 220 13.61 -4.31 2.97
N ASN A 221 14.14 -5.27 3.75
CA ASN A 221 14.88 -6.43 3.25
C ASN A 221 13.98 -7.62 2.90
N LEU A 222 12.65 -7.52 3.05
CA LEU A 222 11.75 -8.55 2.54
C LEU A 222 11.96 -8.70 1.03
N PRO A 223 12.07 -9.94 0.51
CA PRO A 223 12.35 -10.18 -0.89
C PRO A 223 11.37 -9.45 -1.82
N GLY A 224 11.89 -8.57 -2.66
CA GLY A 224 11.10 -7.80 -3.64
C GLY A 224 10.37 -6.57 -3.09
N TYR A 225 10.21 -6.41 -1.77
CA TYR A 225 9.43 -5.32 -1.17
C TYR A 225 9.94 -3.94 -1.56
N LYS A 226 11.25 -3.69 -1.37
CA LYS A 226 11.87 -2.40 -1.71
C LYS A 226 11.78 -2.10 -3.21
N ALA A 227 12.08 -3.06 -4.06
CA ALA A 227 12.03 -2.89 -5.51
C ALA A 227 10.61 -2.62 -6.02
N GLN A 228 9.61 -3.30 -5.45
CA GLN A 228 8.20 -3.08 -5.74
C GLN A 228 7.78 -1.65 -5.36
N ASN A 229 8.05 -1.23 -4.12
CA ASN A 229 7.66 0.09 -3.63
C ASN A 229 8.35 1.22 -4.40
N LEU A 230 9.62 1.04 -4.75
CA LEU A 230 10.34 2.00 -5.60
C LEU A 230 9.70 2.11 -6.98
N THR A 231 9.41 0.99 -7.64
CA THR A 231 8.76 0.96 -8.96
C THR A 231 7.41 1.69 -8.94
N PHE A 232 6.53 1.37 -8.00
CA PHE A 232 5.24 2.05 -7.87
C PHE A 232 5.40 3.54 -7.57
N SER A 233 6.36 3.91 -6.70
CA SER A 233 6.63 5.32 -6.39
C SER A 233 7.10 6.09 -7.62
N PHE A 234 7.96 5.51 -8.45
CA PHE A 234 8.39 6.11 -9.72
C PHE A 234 7.23 6.25 -10.71
N MET A 235 6.39 5.22 -10.86
CA MET A 235 5.21 5.29 -11.73
C MET A 235 4.25 6.40 -11.30
N ILE A 236 3.95 6.48 -9.99
CA ILE A 236 3.07 7.52 -9.42
C ILE A 236 3.69 8.91 -9.61
N GLY A 237 4.99 9.07 -9.29
CA GLY A 237 5.70 10.33 -9.48
C GLY A 237 5.70 10.78 -10.94
N PHE A 238 5.91 9.87 -11.88
CA PHE A 238 5.89 10.17 -13.31
C PHE A 238 4.50 10.59 -13.79
N LEU A 239 3.44 9.93 -13.34
CA LEU A 239 2.06 10.34 -13.64
C LEU A 239 1.75 11.74 -13.12
N ILE A 240 2.24 12.08 -11.93
CA ILE A 240 2.08 13.41 -11.34
C ILE A 240 2.81 14.47 -12.19
N VAL A 241 4.02 14.19 -12.66
CA VAL A 241 4.78 15.09 -13.55
C VAL A 241 4.06 15.27 -14.89
N ILE A 242 3.57 14.18 -15.50
CA ILE A 242 2.78 14.24 -16.73
C ILE A 242 1.52 15.08 -16.50
N ALA A 243 0.83 14.89 -15.36
CA ALA A 243 -0.34 15.69 -15.00
C ALA A 243 -0.01 17.18 -15.00
N ALA A 244 1.09 17.57 -14.35
CA ALA A 244 1.55 18.96 -14.29
C ALA A 244 1.69 19.59 -15.68
N ILE A 245 2.42 18.88 -16.57
CA ILE A 245 2.72 19.35 -17.93
C ILE A 245 1.45 19.47 -18.74
N VAL A 246 0.62 18.42 -18.73
CA VAL A 246 -0.63 18.36 -19.50
C VAL A 246 -1.58 19.46 -19.04
N ILE A 247 -1.75 19.66 -17.73
CA ILE A 247 -2.56 20.75 -17.18
C ILE A 247 -2.01 22.11 -17.62
N GLY A 248 -0.69 22.32 -17.51
CA GLY A 248 -0.05 23.56 -17.94
C GLY A 248 -0.32 23.88 -19.41
N ILE A 249 -0.18 22.89 -20.30
CA ILE A 249 -0.48 23.03 -21.73
C ILE A 249 -1.95 23.38 -21.96
N PHE A 250 -2.87 22.68 -21.30
CA PHE A 250 -4.31 22.95 -21.46
C PHE A 250 -4.69 24.34 -20.98
N ILE A 251 -4.23 24.76 -19.81
CA ILE A 251 -4.50 26.10 -19.29
C ILE A 251 -3.86 27.17 -20.19
N TYR A 252 -2.66 26.92 -20.71
CA TYR A 252 -2.01 27.80 -21.69
C TYR A 252 -2.85 27.95 -22.97
N ILE A 253 -3.29 26.84 -23.56
CA ILE A 253 -4.14 26.85 -24.77
C ILE A 253 -5.46 27.58 -24.51
N LEU A 254 -6.13 27.29 -23.39
CA LEU A 254 -7.37 27.98 -23.00
C LEU A 254 -7.17 29.48 -22.84
N THR A 255 -6.02 29.89 -22.33
CA THR A 255 -5.68 31.30 -22.14
C THR A 255 -5.39 31.98 -23.48
N LEU A 256 -4.67 31.32 -24.40
CA LEU A 256 -4.43 31.82 -25.75
C LEU A 256 -5.72 32.00 -26.56
N GLN A 257 -6.63 31.03 -26.48
CA GLN A 257 -7.92 31.10 -27.18
C GLN A 257 -8.79 32.28 -26.72
N LYS A 258 -8.49 32.87 -25.56
CA LYS A 258 -9.20 34.02 -24.98
C LYS A 258 -8.45 35.33 -25.13
N LYS A 259 -7.40 35.38 -25.95
CA LYS A 259 -6.56 36.58 -26.12
C LYS A 259 -7.39 37.83 -26.43
N ALA A 260 -8.40 37.73 -27.31
CA ALA A 260 -9.29 38.85 -27.64
C ALA A 260 -10.09 39.36 -26.43
N ILE A 261 -10.67 38.44 -25.64
CA ILE A 261 -11.43 38.78 -24.43
C ILE A 261 -10.53 39.48 -23.41
N PHE A 262 -9.32 38.95 -23.18
CA PHE A 262 -8.35 39.61 -22.30
C PHE A 262 -7.90 40.97 -22.83
N GLY A 263 -7.79 41.15 -24.14
CA GLY A 263 -7.53 42.44 -24.77
C GLY A 263 -8.58 43.50 -24.43
N VAL A 264 -9.86 43.17 -24.60
CA VAL A 264 -10.99 44.06 -24.24
C VAL A 264 -10.99 44.40 -22.76
N LEU A 265 -10.82 43.40 -21.88
CA LEU A 265 -10.79 43.61 -20.43
C LEU A 265 -9.62 44.52 -20.01
N LYS A 266 -8.45 44.37 -20.64
CA LYS A 266 -7.32 45.26 -20.40
C LYS A 266 -7.56 46.68 -20.92
N ALA A 267 -8.20 46.84 -22.08
CA ALA A 267 -8.58 48.15 -22.60
C ALA A 267 -9.58 48.87 -21.68
N GLN A 268 -10.40 48.11 -20.95
CA GLN A 268 -11.28 48.63 -19.90
C GLN A 268 -10.57 48.92 -18.56
N GLY A 269 -9.23 48.79 -18.50
CA GLY A 269 -8.41 49.12 -17.34
C GLY A 269 -8.17 47.96 -16.35
N ILE A 270 -8.55 46.72 -16.69
CA ILE A 270 -8.29 45.57 -15.80
C ILE A 270 -6.81 45.18 -15.84
N SER A 271 -6.19 45.08 -14.66
CA SER A 271 -4.77 44.76 -14.53
C SER A 271 -4.43 43.31 -14.90
N ASN A 272 -3.19 43.11 -15.39
CA ASN A 272 -2.64 41.77 -15.65
C ASN A 272 -2.72 40.86 -14.42
N PHE A 273 -2.44 41.41 -13.23
CA PHE A 273 -2.50 40.65 -11.98
C PHE A 273 -3.91 40.11 -11.69
N TYR A 274 -4.94 40.92 -11.91
CA TYR A 274 -6.32 40.49 -11.71
C TYR A 274 -6.71 39.37 -12.68
N LEU A 275 -6.31 39.49 -13.96
CA LEU A 275 -6.54 38.45 -14.97
C LEU A 275 -5.80 37.16 -14.64
N SER A 276 -4.54 37.24 -14.21
CA SER A 276 -3.77 36.07 -13.77
C SER A 276 -4.40 35.39 -12.56
N LYS A 277 -4.77 36.15 -11.52
CA LYS A 277 -5.47 35.63 -10.34
C LYS A 277 -6.78 34.94 -10.71
N MET A 278 -7.52 35.47 -11.69
CA MET A 278 -8.74 34.84 -12.20
C MET A 278 -8.47 33.46 -12.78
N VAL A 279 -7.43 33.31 -13.60
CA VAL A 279 -7.05 32.01 -14.18
C VAL A 279 -6.58 31.04 -13.10
N PHE A 280 -5.81 31.49 -12.11
CA PHE A 280 -5.43 30.64 -10.96
C PHE A 280 -6.64 30.10 -10.19
N VAL A 281 -7.61 30.97 -9.87
CA VAL A 281 -8.83 30.55 -9.17
C VAL A 281 -9.65 29.59 -10.03
N GLN A 282 -9.73 29.82 -11.34
CA GLN A 282 -10.40 28.90 -12.26
C GLN A 282 -9.72 27.52 -12.28
N THR A 283 -8.40 27.47 -12.45
CA THR A 283 -7.64 26.22 -12.43
C THR A 283 -7.79 25.48 -11.10
N PHE A 284 -7.77 26.20 -9.98
CA PHE A 284 -7.98 25.62 -8.65
C PHE A 284 -9.35 24.94 -8.53
N ILE A 285 -10.43 25.60 -8.97
CA ILE A 285 -11.79 25.03 -8.94
C ILE A 285 -11.87 23.78 -9.82
N LEU A 286 -11.32 23.83 -11.04
CA LEU A 286 -11.31 22.70 -11.96
C LEU A 286 -10.50 21.52 -11.40
N ALA A 287 -9.35 21.79 -10.78
CA ALA A 287 -8.51 20.79 -10.15
C ALA A 287 -9.22 20.10 -8.99
N ILE A 288 -9.85 20.86 -8.08
CA ILE A 288 -10.62 20.27 -6.97
C ILE A 288 -11.72 19.36 -7.49
N LEU A 289 -12.50 19.85 -8.46
CA LEU A 289 -13.62 19.07 -9.02
C LEU A 289 -13.13 17.78 -9.67
N ALA A 290 -12.08 17.86 -10.49
CA ALA A 290 -11.52 16.70 -11.17
C ALA A 290 -10.88 15.69 -10.20
N VAL A 291 -10.09 16.15 -9.22
CA VAL A 291 -9.47 15.31 -8.19
C VAL A 291 -10.53 14.63 -7.32
N SER A 292 -11.59 15.37 -6.94
CA SER A 292 -12.70 14.80 -6.15
C SER A 292 -13.45 13.73 -6.93
N LEU A 293 -13.71 13.94 -8.23
CA LEU A 293 -14.31 12.93 -9.10
C LEU A 293 -13.40 11.70 -9.25
N GLY A 294 -12.09 11.92 -9.38
CA GLY A 294 -11.12 10.83 -9.53
C GLY A 294 -11.07 9.97 -8.28
N LEU A 295 -11.00 10.61 -7.11
CA LEU A 295 -11.08 9.96 -5.81
C LEU A 295 -12.39 9.20 -5.63
N ALA A 296 -13.53 9.82 -5.95
CA ALA A 296 -14.84 9.19 -5.84
C ALA A 296 -14.93 7.94 -6.72
N LEU A 297 -14.44 8.00 -7.95
CA LEU A 297 -14.40 6.82 -8.83
C LEU A 297 -13.44 5.75 -8.29
N THR A 298 -12.28 6.11 -7.75
CA THR A 298 -11.36 5.15 -7.13
C THR A 298 -12.02 4.42 -5.96
N LEU A 299 -12.75 5.13 -5.10
CA LEU A 299 -13.49 4.54 -3.99
C LEU A 299 -14.65 3.68 -4.48
N LEU A 300 -15.33 4.08 -5.55
CA LEU A 300 -16.39 3.29 -6.18
C LEU A 300 -15.83 1.99 -6.78
N SER A 301 -14.70 2.06 -7.49
CA SER A 301 -14.03 0.89 -8.06
C SER A 301 -13.69 -0.13 -6.97
N ALA A 302 -13.28 0.31 -5.78
CA ALA A 302 -12.95 -0.58 -4.66
C ALA A 302 -14.09 -1.56 -4.28
N VAL A 303 -15.35 -1.16 -4.48
CA VAL A 303 -16.52 -1.99 -4.16
C VAL A 303 -16.70 -3.14 -5.16
N PHE A 304 -16.27 -2.97 -6.41
CA PHE A 304 -16.41 -3.95 -7.48
C PHE A 304 -15.17 -4.82 -7.68
N LEU A 305 -14.07 -4.54 -7.00
CA LEU A 305 -12.83 -5.30 -7.14
C LEU A 305 -12.95 -6.68 -6.46
N PRO A 306 -12.47 -7.76 -7.11
CA PRO A 306 -12.32 -9.05 -6.46
C PRO A 306 -11.41 -8.99 -5.23
N THR A 307 -11.65 -9.87 -4.25
CA THR A 307 -10.83 -9.96 -3.02
C THR A 307 -9.37 -10.34 -3.28
N SER A 308 -9.07 -10.91 -4.46
CA SER A 308 -7.71 -11.23 -4.90
C SER A 308 -6.91 -10.00 -5.33
N VAL A 309 -7.58 -8.88 -5.63
CA VAL A 309 -6.90 -7.63 -5.98
C VAL A 309 -6.45 -6.95 -4.68
N PRO A 310 -5.13 -6.79 -4.45
CA PRO A 310 -4.58 -6.18 -3.25
C PRO A 310 -4.78 -4.66 -3.26
N PHE A 311 -6.01 -4.22 -3.03
CA PHE A 311 -6.41 -2.82 -3.05
C PHE A 311 -6.68 -2.33 -1.63
N GLN A 312 -5.86 -1.39 -1.15
CA GLN A 312 -6.03 -0.85 0.20
C GLN A 312 -5.98 0.67 0.22
N VAL A 313 -7.08 1.25 0.68
CA VAL A 313 -7.22 2.70 0.86
C VAL A 313 -6.49 3.14 2.13
N ASN A 314 -5.63 4.15 1.98
CA ASN A 314 -5.04 4.87 3.09
C ASN A 314 -5.51 6.34 3.02
N PRO A 315 -6.43 6.77 3.91
CA PRO A 315 -7.00 8.12 3.87
C PRO A 315 -5.94 9.23 3.97
N LEU A 316 -4.86 9.00 4.71
CA LEU A 316 -3.79 9.98 4.88
C LEU A 316 -3.01 10.16 3.58
N PHE A 317 -2.65 9.07 2.89
CA PHE A 317 -2.01 9.16 1.57
C PHE A 317 -2.94 9.76 0.53
N PHE A 318 -4.23 9.44 0.56
CA PHE A 318 -5.22 10.05 -0.34
C PHE A 318 -5.33 11.57 -0.13
N ALA A 319 -5.37 12.02 1.12
CA ALA A 319 -5.37 13.45 1.43
C ALA A 319 -4.09 14.13 0.91
N GLY A 320 -2.92 13.55 1.19
CA GLY A 320 -1.63 14.06 0.71
C GLY A 320 -1.56 14.16 -0.82
N ILE A 321 -1.98 13.12 -1.54
CA ILE A 321 -2.00 13.11 -3.01
C ILE A 321 -3.02 14.11 -3.56
N SER A 322 -4.19 14.23 -2.94
CA SER A 322 -5.22 15.19 -3.38
C SER A 322 -4.70 16.62 -3.31
N VAL A 323 -4.07 16.99 -2.18
CA VAL A 323 -3.44 18.30 -1.99
C VAL A 323 -2.32 18.51 -3.00
N MET A 324 -1.43 17.53 -3.16
CA MET A 324 -0.32 17.60 -4.12
C MET A 324 -0.81 17.82 -5.56
N MET A 325 -1.82 17.07 -6.00
CA MET A 325 -2.40 17.18 -7.34
C MET A 325 -3.00 18.57 -7.58
N VAL A 326 -3.72 19.12 -6.60
CA VAL A 326 -4.29 20.47 -6.71
C VAL A 326 -3.18 21.53 -6.77
N LEU A 327 -2.16 21.42 -5.92
CA LEU A 327 -1.02 22.34 -5.95
C LEU A 327 -0.32 22.32 -7.31
N ILE A 328 -0.07 21.13 -7.85
CA ILE A 328 0.59 20.95 -9.14
C ILE A 328 -0.26 21.50 -10.29
N ALA A 329 -1.58 21.31 -10.25
CA ALA A 329 -2.48 21.89 -11.23
C ALA A 329 -2.42 23.43 -11.20
N VAL A 330 -2.41 24.02 -10.01
CA VAL A 330 -2.27 25.48 -9.82
C VAL A 330 -0.90 25.97 -10.29
N PHE A 331 0.19 25.25 -9.99
CA PHE A 331 1.53 25.58 -10.50
C PHE A 331 1.59 25.50 -12.03
N GLY A 332 0.90 24.53 -12.65
CA GLY A 332 0.76 24.45 -14.11
C GLY A 332 0.12 25.71 -14.71
N ALA A 333 -0.75 26.41 -13.98
CA ALA A 333 -1.33 27.67 -14.43
C ALA A 333 -0.31 28.83 -14.50
N LEU A 334 0.87 28.74 -13.87
CA LEU A 334 1.91 29.77 -14.00
C LEU A 334 2.32 30.00 -15.46
N PHE A 335 2.35 28.94 -16.28
CA PHE A 335 2.67 29.05 -17.71
C PHE A 335 1.68 29.94 -18.47
N SER A 336 0.43 30.05 -18.00
CA SER A 336 -0.58 30.92 -18.60
C SER A 336 -0.41 32.40 -18.26
N VAL A 337 0.29 32.73 -17.17
CA VAL A 337 0.56 34.13 -16.82
C VAL A 337 1.34 34.82 -17.92
N ILE A 338 2.30 34.11 -18.53
CA ILE A 338 3.12 34.62 -19.64
C ILE A 338 2.25 35.00 -20.83
N SER A 339 1.25 34.17 -21.18
CA SER A 339 0.37 34.48 -22.31
C SER A 339 -0.58 35.64 -22.00
N ILE A 340 -1.06 35.79 -20.76
CA ILE A 340 -1.87 36.93 -20.32
C ILE A 340 -1.07 38.23 -20.42
N VAL A 341 0.14 38.27 -19.87
CA VAL A 341 0.98 39.49 -19.85
C VAL A 341 1.28 39.97 -21.27
N LYS A 342 1.57 39.05 -22.20
CA LYS A 342 1.90 39.35 -23.60
C LYS A 342 0.70 39.79 -24.47
N VAL A 343 -0.52 39.82 -23.94
CA VAL A 343 -1.67 40.34 -24.69
C VAL A 343 -1.61 41.87 -24.78
N ASP A 344 -1.42 42.37 -25.99
CA ASP A 344 -1.52 43.79 -26.37
C ASP A 344 -2.98 44.15 -26.65
N PRO A 345 -3.60 45.08 -25.89
CA PRO A 345 -5.00 45.47 -26.08
C PRO A 345 -5.30 46.03 -27.47
N LEU A 346 -4.38 46.80 -28.07
CA LEU A 346 -4.59 47.45 -29.36
C LEU A 346 -4.66 46.40 -30.48
N LYS A 347 -3.74 45.44 -30.47
CA LYS A 347 -3.71 44.33 -31.45
C LYS A 347 -4.81 43.28 -31.24
N ALA A 348 -5.43 43.25 -30.06
CA ALA A 348 -6.42 42.23 -29.70
C ALA A 348 -7.86 42.64 -30.02
N ILE A 349 -8.13 43.94 -30.20
CA ILE A 349 -9.45 44.49 -30.49
C ILE A 349 -9.60 44.85 -31.98
N GLY A 350 -8.48 45.11 -32.66
CA GLY A 350 -8.44 45.52 -34.07
C GLY A 350 -7.52 46.72 -34.23
#